data_AF-A0A928WL72-F1
#
_entry.id   AF-A0A928WL72-F1
#
_cell.length_a   1.000
_cell.length_b   1.000
_cell.length_c   1.000
_cell.angle_alpha   90.00
_cell.angle_beta   90.00
_cell.angle_gamma   90.00
#
_symmetry.space_group_name_H-M   'P 1'
#
loop_
_entity.id
_entity.type
_entity.pdbx_description
1 polymer ?
#
loop_
_entity_poly.entity_id
_entity_poly.type
_entity_poly.pdbx_seq_one_letter_code
_entity_poly.pdbx_strand_id
1 'polypeptide(L)' 'MHDFKNTLDQVEDIIAIAIFLCLIIVALAKFEIDILETVFYLVLAAIISPFTKINRPAKRLLLVFGFIWGVLLGYFTK' A
#
# COMPACT_ATOMS: atom_id res chain seq x y z
N MET A 1 -16.50 25.92 2.98
CA MET A 1 -15.34 25.11 3.45
C MET A 1 -15.69 23.62 3.67
N HIS A 2 -16.78 23.11 3.08
CA HIS A 2 -17.26 21.71 3.27
C HIS A 2 -17.01 20.82 2.05
N ASP A 3 -16.73 21.42 0.88
CA ASP A 3 -16.59 20.73 -0.41
C ASP A 3 -15.20 20.08 -0.61
N PHE A 4 -14.14 20.75 -0.15
CA PHE A 4 -12.75 20.26 -0.27
C PHE A 4 -12.48 18.99 0.54
N LYS A 5 -13.20 18.77 1.64
CA LYS A 5 -12.98 17.59 2.50
C LYS A 5 -13.51 16.32 1.83
N ASN A 6 -14.62 16.42 1.11
CA ASN A 6 -15.22 15.29 0.40
C ASN A 6 -14.42 14.91 -0.85
N THR A 7 -13.91 15.89 -1.60
CA THR A 7 -13.08 15.64 -2.78
C THR A 7 -11.72 15.05 -2.43
N LEU A 8 -11.09 15.53 -1.35
CA LEU A 8 -9.81 14.98 -0.87
C LEU A 8 -9.97 13.52 -0.40
N ASP A 9 -11.05 13.22 0.31
CA ASP A 9 -11.36 11.86 0.77
C ASP A 9 -11.64 10.90 -0.40
N GLN A 10 -12.37 11.34 -1.42
CA GLN A 10 -12.60 10.55 -2.64
C GLN A 10 -11.30 10.29 -3.41
N VAL A 11 -10.43 11.29 -3.53
CA VAL A 11 -9.14 11.14 -4.20
C VAL A 11 -8.23 10.20 -3.43
N GLU A 12 -8.22 10.25 -2.09
CA GLU A 12 -7.51 9.27 -1.26
C GLU A 12 -7.99 7.83 -1.50
N ASP A 13 -9.30 7.61 -1.60
CA ASP A 13 -9.85 6.27 -1.86
C ASP A 13 -9.47 5.77 -3.27
N ILE A 14 -9.54 6.62 -4.29
CA ILE A 14 -9.11 6.26 -5.66
C ILE A 14 -7.61 5.95 -5.70
N ILE A 15 -6.79 6.78 -5.06
CA ILE A 15 -5.34 6.57 -4.98
C ILE A 15 -5.03 5.27 -4.22
N ALA A 16 -5.73 4.99 -3.11
CA ALA A 16 -5.54 3.75 -2.36
C ALA A 16 -5.85 2.51 -3.21
N ILE A 17 -6.90 2.56 -4.03
CA ILE A 17 -7.24 1.49 -4.98
C ILE A 17 -6.16 1.34 -6.05
N ALA A 18 -5.67 2.45 -6.62
CA ALA A 18 -4.61 2.42 -7.62
C ALA A 18 -3.31 1.81 -7.06
N ILE A 19 -2.91 2.20 -5.84
CA ILE A 19 -1.73 1.65 -5.16
C ILE A 19 -1.93 0.17 -4.83
N PHE A 20 -3.12 -0.22 -4.38
CA PHE A 20 -3.46 -1.61 -4.11
C PHE A 20 -3.25 -2.50 -5.34
N LEU A 21 -3.75 -2.06 -6.50
CA LEU A 21 -3.60 -2.78 -7.76
C LEU A 21 -2.13 -2.86 -8.19
N CYS A 22 -1.37 -1.77 -8.08
CA CYS A 22 0.07 -1.78 -8.37
C CYS A 22 0.83 -2.80 -7.49
N LEU A 23 0.54 -2.84 -6.19
CA LEU A 23 1.20 -3.76 -5.27
C LEU A 23 0.90 -5.23 -5.59
N ILE A 24 -0.33 -5.55 -6.02
CA ILE A 24 -0.69 -6.89 -6.48
C ILE A 24 0.09 -7.24 -7.75
N ILE A 25 0.17 -6.33 -8.73
CA ILE A 25 0.90 -6.58 -9.98
C ILE A 25 2.38 -6.82 -9.69
N VAL A 26 3.01 -6.01 -8.83
CA VAL A 26 4.41 -6.18 -8.44
C VAL A 26 4.62 -7.49 -7.68
N ALA A 27 3.71 -7.85 -6.77
CA ALA A 27 3.76 -9.13 -6.07
C ALA A 27 3.71 -10.31 -7.05
N LEU A 28 2.79 -10.27 -8.04
CA LEU A 28 2.70 -11.31 -9.06
C LEU A 28 3.96 -11.37 -9.94
N ALA A 29 4.53 -10.23 -10.31
CA ALA A 29 5.76 -10.17 -11.10
C ALA A 29 6.98 -10.71 -10.33
N LYS A 30 7.02 -10.54 -9.01
CA LYS A 30 8.12 -10.98 -8.15
C LYS A 30 7.91 -12.38 -7.56
N PHE A 31 6.73 -12.98 -7.75
CA PHE A 31 6.32 -14.25 -7.13
C PHE A 31 7.32 -15.39 -7.37
N GLU A 32 7.85 -15.50 -8.59
CA GLU A 32 8.78 -16.56 -8.98
C GLU A 32 10.24 -16.25 -8.64
N ILE A 33 10.57 -14.99 -8.33
CA ILE A 33 11.95 -14.52 -8.13
C ILE A 33 12.30 -14.46 -6.64
N ASP A 34 11.41 -13.86 -5.84
CA ASP A 34 11.67 -13.61 -4.43
C ASP A 34 10.35 -13.66 -3.64
N ILE A 35 10.10 -14.82 -3.01
CA ILE A 35 8.88 -15.09 -2.23
C ILE A 35 8.77 -14.10 -1.06
N LEU A 36 9.89 -13.69 -0.46
CA LEU A 36 9.92 -12.78 0.69
C LEU A 36 9.53 -11.34 0.28
N GLU A 37 10.01 -10.89 -0.88
CA GLU A 37 9.62 -9.61 -1.49
C GLU A 37 8.13 -9.61 -1.88
N THR A 38 7.67 -10.73 -2.45
CA THR A 38 6.26 -10.95 -2.82
C THR A 38 5.33 -10.87 -1.63
N VAL A 39 5.65 -11.59 -0.54
CA VAL A 39 4.86 -11.57 0.69
C VAL A 39 4.81 -10.15 1.26
N PHE A 40 5.93 -9.42 1.21
CA PHE A 40 5.96 -8.02 1.65
C PHE A 40 5.01 -7.12 0.85
N TYR A 41 5.03 -7.20 -0.49
CA TYR A 41 4.11 -6.41 -1.31
C TYR A 41 2.64 -6.81 -1.10
N LEU A 42 2.36 -8.10 -0.88
CA LEU A 42 1.01 -8.57 -0.52
C LEU A 42 0.55 -8.05 0.84
N VAL A 43 1.44 -7.98 1.83
CA VAL A 43 1.13 -7.41 3.15
C VAL A 43 0.85 -5.91 3.02
N LEU A 44 1.64 -5.15 2.25
CA LEU A 44 1.35 -3.75 1.95
C LEU A 44 0.01 -3.59 1.22
N ALA A 45 -0.30 -4.47 0.27
CA ALA A 45 -1.57 -4.46 -0.43
C ALA A 45 -2.73 -4.70 0.55
N ALA A 46 -2.60 -5.65 1.48
CA ALA A 46 -3.61 -5.92 2.50
C ALA A 46 -3.84 -4.73 3.44
N ILE A 47 -2.78 -3.98 3.79
CA ILE A 47 -2.88 -2.76 4.60
C ILE A 47 -3.59 -1.65 3.82
N ILE A 48 -3.24 -1.47 2.53
CA ILE A 48 -3.79 -0.38 1.72
C ILE A 48 -5.17 -0.69 1.12
N SER A 49 -5.58 -1.96 1.16
CA SER A 49 -6.84 -2.45 0.65
C SER A 49 -8.02 -1.57 1.10
N PRO A 50 -8.94 -1.22 0.19
CA PRO A 50 -10.14 -0.47 0.52
C PRO A 50 -11.12 -1.30 1.36
N PHE A 51 -10.94 -2.62 1.42
CA PHE A 51 -11.81 -3.54 2.17
C PHE A 51 -11.45 -3.63 3.66
N THR A 52 -10.28 -3.13 4.05
CA THR A 52 -9.78 -3.24 5.43
C THR A 52 -10.36 -2.11 6.27
N LYS A 53 -11.10 -2.45 7.34
CA LYS A 53 -11.70 -1.48 8.30
C LYS A 53 -10.65 -0.86 9.25
N ILE A 54 -9.48 -0.52 8.75
CA ILE A 54 -8.42 0.15 9.53
C ILE A 54 -8.69 1.64 9.52
N ASN A 55 -8.55 2.29 10.69
CA ASN A 55 -8.66 3.74 10.81
C ASN A 55 -7.64 4.43 9.88
N ARG A 56 -8.07 5.45 9.13
CA ARG A 56 -7.21 6.24 8.22
C ARG A 56 -5.83 6.63 8.80
N PRO A 57 -5.70 7.15 10.04
CA PRO A 57 -4.38 7.47 10.61
C PRO A 57 -3.51 6.23 10.85
N ALA A 58 -4.11 5.11 11.29
CA ALA A 58 -3.39 3.85 11.47
C ALA A 58 -2.92 3.27 10.12
N LYS A 59 -3.75 3.40 9.08
CA LYS A 59 -3.40 3.00 7.70
C LYS A 59 -2.19 3.78 7.19
N ARG A 60 -2.17 5.10 7.39
CA ARG A 60 -1.00 5.94 7.04
C ARG A 60 0.26 5.52 7.81
N LEU A 61 0.16 5.30 9.11
CA LEU A 61 1.30 4.84 9.91
C LEU A 61 1.83 3.50 9.42
N LEU A 62 0.96 2.52 9.20
CA LEU A 62 1.35 1.20 8.71
C LEU A 62 2.01 1.26 7.33
N LEU A 63 1.56 2.16 6.45
CA LEU A 63 2.21 2.39 5.15
C LEU A 63 3.59 3.01 5.30
N VAL A 64 3.75 4.00 6.18
CA VAL A 64 5.06 4.61 6.45
C VAL A 64 6.01 3.58 7.04
N PHE A 65 5.56 2.79 8.02
CA PHE A 65 6.36 1.69 8.58
C PHE A 65 6.69 0.64 7.54
N GLY A 66 5.72 0.23 6.71
CA GLY A 66 5.93 -0.70 5.61
C GLY A 66 6.96 -0.19 4.61
N PHE A 67 6.89 1.09 4.24
CA PHE A 67 7.86 1.73 3.36
C PHE A 67 9.27 1.74 3.96
N ILE A 68 9.42 2.20 5.21
CA ILE A 68 10.71 2.20 5.91
C ILE A 68 11.28 0.79 5.99
N TRP A 69 10.44 -0.20 6.31
CA TRP A 69 10.83 -1.60 6.38
C TRP A 69 11.29 -2.14 5.01
N GLY A 70 10.58 -1.81 3.93
CA GLY A 70 10.98 -2.19 2.57
C GLY A 70 12.29 -1.54 2.12
N VAL A 71 12.55 -0.30 2.54
CA VAL A 71 13.83 0.38 2.31
C VAL A 71 14.95 -0.32 3.07
N LEU A 72 14.74 -0.67 4.34
CA LEU A 72 15.72 -1.40 5.17
C LEU A 72 16.04 -2.79 4.61
N LEU A 73 15.03 -3.49 4.08
CA LEU A 73 15.21 -4.79 3.43
C LEU A 73 15.78 -4.70 2.01
N GLY A 74 15.96 -3.49 1.46
CA GLY A 74 16.52 -3.26 0.13
C GLY A 74 15.59 -3.62 -1.03
N TYR A 75 14.29 -3.76 -0.78
CA TYR A 75 13.30 -4.14 -1.80
C TYR A 75 13.08 -3.04 -2.86
N PHE A 76 13.35 -1.78 -2.51
CA PHE A 76 13.27 -0.64 -3.44
C PHE A 76 14.61 -0.29 -4.09
N THR A 77 15.69 -1.00 -3.75
CA THR A 77 17.07 -0.68 -4.19
C THR A 77 17.59 -1.62 -5.28
N LYS A 78 16.80 -2.64 -5.67
CA LYS A 78 17.17 -3.61 -6.70
C LYS A 78 16.74 -3.17 -8.09
#